data_AF-A0A818Y2M3-F1
#
_entry.id   AF-A0A818Y2M3-F1
#
_cell.length_a   1.000
_cell.length_b   1.000
_cell.length_c   1.000
_cell.angle_alpha   90.00
_cell.angle_beta   90.00
_cell.angle_gamma   90.00
#
_symmetry.space_group_name_H-M   'P 1'
#
loop_
_entity.id
_entity.type
_entity.pdbx_description
1 polymer ?
#
loop_
_entity_poly.entity_id
_entity_poly.type
_entity_poly.pdbx_seq_one_letter_code
_entity_poly.pdbx_strand_id
1 'polypeptide(L)'
;MSAHHNVNLGNNSDFPSIAKDPDVIIASLSQRLSSTITTNLELFLFKIKAEYEYSPFGEQLLGYELTGHESSYFIHRINQQNFPSNSKFFDCEMLILPPYQRKGHGRRLLTAIYEDLRTNSRVQDIKAEDPSDEFVALRDLVSLELCHKYLPDLFSTESILKTDRVTKEVIDKAREVLN
;
A
#
# COMPACT_ATOMS: atom_id res chain seq x y z
N MET A 1 -7.19 -20.34 -4.95
CA MET A 1 -6.35 -19.53 -5.86
C MET A 1 -5.83 -18.35 -5.04
N SER A 2 -4.52 -18.22 -4.87
CA SER A 2 -3.91 -17.21 -4.01
C SER A 2 -3.53 -15.98 -4.84
N ALA A 3 -3.80 -14.78 -4.35
CA ALA A 3 -3.44 -13.54 -5.03
C ALA A 3 -2.42 -12.76 -4.19
N HIS A 4 -1.27 -12.45 -4.81
CA HIS A 4 -0.18 -11.70 -4.20
C HIS A 4 -0.19 -10.26 -4.72
N HIS A 5 -0.03 -9.28 -3.84
CA HIS A 5 0.05 -7.87 -4.21
C HIS A 5 1.52 -7.41 -4.16
N ASN A 6 2.08 -7.04 -5.30
CA ASN A 6 3.38 -6.37 -5.40
C ASN A 6 3.13 -4.87 -5.66
N VAL A 7 3.76 -3.99 -4.89
CA VAL A 7 3.67 -2.54 -5.06
C VAL A 7 4.83 -2.10 -5.95
N ASN A 8 4.53 -1.45 -7.09
CA ASN A 8 5.51 -0.81 -7.95
C ASN A 8 5.11 0.66 -8.14
N LEU A 9 6.10 1.52 -8.03
CA LEU A 9 5.99 2.94 -7.77
C LEU A 9 6.64 3.71 -8.91
N GLY A 10 5.83 4.38 -9.70
CA GLY A 10 6.29 5.17 -10.83
C GLY A 10 5.21 6.13 -11.27
N ASN A 11 5.35 7.39 -10.85
CA ASN A 11 4.58 8.51 -11.37
C ASN A 11 5.06 8.87 -12.78
N ASN A 12 4.13 8.99 -13.71
CA ASN A 12 4.32 9.84 -14.89
C ASN A 12 2.97 10.01 -15.60
N SER A 13 2.24 11.03 -15.18
CA SER A 13 1.03 11.53 -15.82
C SER A 13 1.38 12.64 -16.81
N ASP A 14 1.72 12.25 -18.03
CA ASP A 14 1.70 13.13 -19.22
C ASP A 14 1.23 12.30 -20.40
N PHE A 15 -0.09 12.31 -20.66
CA PHE A 15 -0.68 11.69 -21.85
C PHE A 15 -1.09 12.78 -22.84
N PRO A 16 -0.20 13.21 -23.76
CA PRO A 16 -0.58 14.09 -24.85
C PRO A 16 -1.46 13.33 -25.86
N SER A 17 -2.50 14.00 -26.36
CA SER A 17 -3.38 13.57 -27.47
C SER A 17 -2.63 12.73 -28.52
N ILE A 18 -2.95 11.43 -28.58
CA ILE A 18 -2.21 10.44 -29.38
C ILE A 18 -2.85 10.31 -30.76
N ALA A 19 -2.38 11.12 -31.70
CA ALA A 19 -2.09 10.64 -33.05
C ALA A 19 -0.56 10.59 -33.16
N LYS A 20 0.08 9.59 -32.53
CA LYS A 20 1.53 9.42 -32.58
C LYS A 20 1.89 8.17 -33.38
N ASP A 21 2.93 8.35 -34.19
CA ASP A 21 3.67 7.32 -34.91
C ASP A 21 3.89 6.05 -34.04
N PRO A 22 3.61 4.84 -34.55
CA PRO A 22 3.87 3.58 -33.86
C PRO A 22 5.28 3.47 -33.27
N ASP A 23 6.31 3.98 -33.95
CA ASP A 23 7.69 3.86 -33.49
C ASP A 23 7.94 4.69 -32.21
N VAL A 24 7.27 5.84 -32.10
CA VAL A 24 7.31 6.69 -30.91
C VAL A 24 6.64 6.01 -29.71
N ILE A 25 5.57 5.26 -29.96
CA ILE A 25 4.86 4.49 -28.92
C ILE A 25 5.74 3.36 -28.40
N ILE A 26 6.35 2.59 -29.30
CA ILE A 26 7.24 1.48 -28.92
C ILE A 26 8.45 2.00 -28.14
N ALA A 27 9.10 3.07 -28.61
CA ALA A 27 10.23 3.67 -27.90
C ALA A 27 9.85 4.14 -26.48
N SER A 28 8.66 4.72 -26.32
CA SER A 28 8.17 5.18 -25.00
C SER A 28 7.87 4.03 -24.05
N LEU A 29 7.30 2.93 -24.56
CA LEU A 29 7.02 1.73 -23.76
C LEU A 29 8.31 1.01 -23.34
N SER A 30 9.28 0.91 -24.25
CA SER A 30 10.58 0.29 -23.96
C SER A 30 11.38 1.03 -22.89
N GLN A 31 11.13 2.32 -22.67
CA GLN A 31 11.75 3.08 -21.57
C GLN A 31 11.17 2.73 -20.19
N ARG A 32 9.93 2.24 -20.13
CA ARG A 32 9.21 1.98 -18.86
C ARG A 32 9.10 0.51 -18.51
N LEU A 33 9.16 -0.36 -19.51
CA LEU A 33 9.04 -1.79 -19.34
C LEU A 33 10.43 -2.44 -19.32
N SER A 34 10.57 -3.53 -18.57
CA SER A 34 11.81 -4.30 -18.47
C SER A 34 12.25 -4.85 -19.84
N SER A 35 13.56 -5.03 -20.08
CA SER A 35 14.04 -5.67 -21.32
C SER A 35 13.55 -7.12 -21.52
N THR A 36 12.95 -7.74 -20.49
CA THR A 36 12.58 -9.17 -20.48
C THR A 36 11.11 -9.45 -20.88
N ILE A 37 10.39 -8.46 -21.44
CA ILE A 37 8.98 -8.61 -21.85
C ILE A 37 8.87 -9.61 -23.00
N THR A 38 7.81 -10.41 -23.00
CA THR A 38 7.41 -11.23 -24.16
C THR A 38 6.59 -10.41 -25.15
N THR A 39 6.96 -10.48 -26.43
CA THR A 39 6.32 -9.72 -27.52
C THR A 39 5.24 -10.50 -28.27
N ASN A 40 5.04 -11.78 -27.94
CA ASN A 40 4.00 -12.60 -28.55
C ASN A 40 3.27 -13.49 -27.52
N LEU A 41 2.05 -13.86 -27.88
CA LEU A 41 1.12 -14.59 -27.02
C LEU A 41 1.61 -16.01 -26.73
N GLU A 42 2.22 -16.70 -27.69
CA GLU A 42 2.69 -18.07 -27.50
C GLU A 42 3.79 -18.17 -26.44
N LEU A 43 4.77 -17.25 -26.46
CA LEU A 43 5.80 -17.17 -25.44
C LEU A 43 5.22 -16.79 -24.07
N PHE A 44 4.21 -15.91 -24.02
CA PHE A 44 3.52 -15.59 -22.77
C PHE A 44 2.82 -16.84 -22.19
N LEU A 45 2.07 -17.57 -23.02
CA LEU A 45 1.40 -18.82 -22.63
C LEU A 45 2.38 -19.94 -22.28
N PHE A 46 3.59 -19.93 -22.84
CA PHE A 46 4.64 -20.84 -22.43
C PHE A 46 5.15 -20.49 -21.03
N LYS A 47 5.44 -19.20 -20.77
CA LYS A 47 5.92 -18.72 -19.47
C LYS A 47 4.89 -18.87 -18.35
N ILE A 48 3.60 -18.67 -18.64
CA ILE A 48 2.53 -18.79 -17.61
C ILE A 48 2.44 -20.20 -17.03
N LYS A 49 2.93 -21.22 -17.74
CA LYS A 49 3.00 -22.58 -17.20
C LYS A 49 3.91 -22.67 -15.99
N ALA A 50 4.94 -21.84 -15.89
CA ALA A 50 5.85 -21.79 -14.74
C ALA A 50 5.30 -20.92 -13.59
N GLU A 51 4.10 -20.34 -13.71
CA GLU A 51 3.50 -19.51 -12.66
C GLU A 51 3.34 -20.27 -11.33
N TYR A 52 3.16 -21.59 -11.36
CA TYR A 52 3.09 -22.40 -10.13
C TYR A 52 4.39 -22.40 -9.32
N GLU A 53 5.52 -22.01 -9.93
CA GLU A 53 6.82 -21.87 -9.26
C GLU A 53 7.01 -20.49 -8.63
N TYR A 54 6.10 -19.54 -8.91
CA TYR A 54 6.15 -18.23 -8.29
C TYR A 54 6.01 -18.33 -6.78
N SER A 55 6.89 -17.63 -6.07
CA SER A 55 6.79 -17.41 -4.64
C SER A 55 6.90 -15.91 -4.37
N PRO A 56 6.07 -15.35 -3.48
CA PRO A 56 6.17 -13.95 -3.12
C PRO A 56 7.52 -13.65 -2.47
N PHE A 57 8.05 -12.46 -2.77
CA PHE A 57 9.28 -11.99 -2.16
C PHE A 57 9.04 -11.47 -0.75
N GLY A 58 10.03 -11.66 0.12
CA GLY A 58 10.08 -11.04 1.44
C GLY A 58 9.27 -11.76 2.52
N GLU A 59 9.02 -11.05 3.61
CA GLU A 59 8.36 -11.59 4.80
C GLU A 59 6.86 -11.35 4.75
N GLN A 60 6.06 -12.39 5.02
CA GLN A 60 4.61 -12.25 5.09
C GLN A 60 4.19 -11.54 6.39
N LEU A 61 3.54 -10.38 6.26
CA LEU A 61 3.03 -9.60 7.39
C LEU A 61 1.60 -9.99 7.78
N LEU A 62 0.74 -10.23 6.78
CA LEU A 62 -0.69 -10.48 7.00
C LEU A 62 -1.26 -11.43 5.94
N GLY A 63 -2.03 -12.42 6.38
CA GLY A 63 -2.92 -13.24 5.54
C GLY A 63 -4.38 -12.95 5.88
N TYR A 64 -5.25 -12.85 4.88
CA TYR A 64 -6.69 -12.63 5.09
C TYR A 64 -7.55 -13.18 3.96
N GLU A 65 -8.82 -13.39 4.26
CA GLU A 65 -9.86 -13.74 3.31
C GLU A 65 -10.90 -12.62 3.27
N LEU A 66 -11.52 -12.44 2.11
CA LEU A 66 -12.65 -11.53 1.98
C LEU A 66 -13.95 -12.31 2.14
N THR A 67 -14.89 -11.76 2.92
CA THR A 67 -16.21 -12.37 3.09
C THR A 67 -16.88 -12.56 1.74
N GLY A 68 -17.30 -13.79 1.44
CA GLY A 68 -17.92 -14.13 0.15
C GLY A 68 -16.93 -14.40 -0.99
N HIS A 69 -15.63 -14.50 -0.72
CA HIS A 69 -14.61 -14.87 -1.70
C HIS A 69 -13.86 -16.13 -1.26
N GLU A 70 -13.57 -17.03 -2.19
CA GLU A 70 -12.77 -18.25 -1.95
C GLU A 70 -11.26 -18.01 -2.01
N SER A 71 -10.84 -16.78 -2.29
CA SER A 71 -9.42 -16.43 -2.43
C SER A 71 -8.85 -15.92 -1.11
N SER A 72 -7.69 -16.47 -0.75
CA SER A 72 -6.84 -15.94 0.32
C SER A 72 -5.84 -14.93 -0.26
N TYR A 73 -5.59 -13.87 0.50
CA TYR A 73 -4.71 -12.77 0.14
C TYR A 73 -3.60 -12.63 1.17
N PHE A 74 -2.42 -12.27 0.70
CA PHE A 74 -1.23 -12.12 1.53
C PHE A 74 -0.54 -10.78 1.26
N ILE A 75 -0.11 -10.11 2.32
CA ILE A 75 0.70 -8.89 2.28
C ILE A 75 2.11 -9.27 2.71
N HIS A 76 3.08 -8.94 1.87
CA HIS A 76 4.49 -9.22 2.10
C HIS A 76 5.29 -7.93 2.15
N ARG A 77 6.27 -7.88 3.05
CA ARG A 77 7.27 -6.82 3.12
C ARG A 77 8.52 -7.24 2.39
N ILE A 78 8.89 -6.45 1.40
CA ILE A 78 10.12 -6.64 0.62
C ILE A 78 11.18 -5.66 1.16
N ASN A 79 12.27 -6.18 1.70
CA ASN A 79 13.49 -5.47 2.14
C ASN A 79 13.31 -4.39 3.24
N GLN A 80 13.66 -4.71 4.50
CA GLN A 80 13.81 -3.71 5.57
C GLN A 80 15.08 -2.84 5.44
N GLN A 81 16.11 -3.31 4.75
CA GLN A 81 17.45 -2.69 4.77
C GLN A 81 17.55 -1.37 3.98
N ASN A 82 16.58 -1.08 3.12
CA ASN A 82 16.59 0.12 2.28
C ASN A 82 16.06 1.36 3.00
N PHE A 83 15.66 1.26 4.27
CA PHE A 83 15.37 2.43 5.07
C PHE A 83 16.67 3.18 5.33
N PRO A 84 16.88 4.38 4.75
CA PRO A 84 18.10 5.13 4.96
C PRO A 84 18.26 5.39 6.44
N SER A 85 19.45 5.16 7.00
CA SER A 85 19.73 5.34 8.43
C SER A 85 19.34 6.71 8.99
N ASN A 86 19.20 7.71 8.10
CA ASN A 86 18.88 9.09 8.43
C ASN A 86 17.43 9.49 8.11
N SER A 87 16.63 8.62 7.50
CA SER A 87 15.22 8.93 7.22
C SER A 87 14.36 8.62 8.44
N LYS A 88 13.70 9.65 8.94
CA LYS A 88 12.70 9.57 10.01
C LYS A 88 11.30 9.35 9.47
N PHE A 89 11.12 9.37 8.16
CA PHE A 89 9.82 9.33 7.51
C PHE A 89 9.73 8.14 6.56
N PHE A 90 8.56 7.50 6.53
CA PHE A 90 8.21 6.54 5.49
C PHE A 90 7.43 7.27 4.39
N ASP A 91 8.02 7.39 3.21
CA ASP A 91 7.31 7.92 2.05
C ASP A 91 6.41 6.82 1.47
N CYS A 92 5.11 7.00 1.63
CA CYS A 92 4.08 6.04 1.27
C CYS A 92 3.51 6.40 -0.10
N GLU A 93 3.79 5.52 -1.05
CA GLU A 93 3.06 5.45 -2.31
C GLU A 93 2.34 4.11 -2.37
N MET A 94 1.09 4.13 -2.83
CA MET A 94 0.19 3.00 -2.68
C MET A 94 -0.67 2.81 -3.92
N LEU A 95 -0.70 1.58 -4.43
CA LEU A 95 -1.51 1.19 -5.58
C LEU A 95 -2.23 -0.13 -5.30
N ILE A 96 -3.55 -0.11 -5.46
CA ILE A 96 -4.36 -1.32 -5.57
C ILE A 96 -4.78 -1.46 -7.02
N LEU A 97 -4.47 -2.61 -7.66
CA LEU A 97 -4.80 -2.81 -9.06
C LEU A 97 -6.32 -2.73 -9.26
N PRO A 98 -6.81 -2.18 -10.39
CA PRO A 98 -8.22 -1.88 -10.60
C PRO A 98 -9.21 -3.01 -10.27
N PRO A 99 -8.95 -4.29 -10.62
CA PRO A 99 -9.86 -5.40 -10.29
C PRO A 99 -10.00 -5.67 -8.78
N TYR A 100 -9.06 -5.19 -7.97
CA TYR A 100 -9.03 -5.34 -6.51
C TYR A 100 -9.39 -4.04 -5.79
N GLN A 101 -9.79 -2.98 -6.48
CA GLN A 101 -10.22 -1.76 -5.80
C GLN A 101 -11.60 -1.94 -5.15
N ARG A 102 -11.90 -1.11 -4.15
CA ARG A 102 -13.20 -1.05 -3.42
C ARG A 102 -13.62 -2.35 -2.70
N LYS A 103 -12.70 -3.30 -2.51
CA LYS A 103 -12.92 -4.56 -1.77
C LYS A 103 -12.28 -4.60 -0.37
N GLY A 104 -11.73 -3.48 0.09
CA GLY A 104 -11.08 -3.37 1.41
C GLY A 104 -9.63 -3.86 1.47
N HIS A 105 -8.99 -4.13 0.32
CA HIS A 105 -7.55 -4.45 0.26
C HIS A 105 -6.70 -3.27 0.69
N GLY A 106 -7.04 -2.04 0.25
CA GLY A 106 -6.28 -0.85 0.60
C GLY A 106 -6.22 -0.61 2.12
N ARG A 107 -7.36 -0.72 2.79
CA ARG A 107 -7.45 -0.62 4.26
C ARG A 107 -6.50 -1.60 4.94
N ARG A 108 -6.55 -2.88 4.55
CA ARG A 108 -5.71 -3.94 5.14
C ARG A 108 -4.22 -3.73 4.87
N LEU A 109 -3.88 -3.27 3.66
CA LEU A 109 -2.50 -2.94 3.29
C LEU A 109 -1.97 -1.78 4.15
N LEU A 110 -2.72 -0.69 4.27
CA LEU A 110 -2.31 0.45 5.09
C LEU A 110 -2.25 0.10 6.58
N THR A 111 -3.21 -0.68 7.10
CA THR A 111 -3.15 -1.21 8.48
C THR A 111 -1.89 -2.06 8.69
N ALA A 112 -1.55 -2.96 7.76
CA ALA A 112 -0.35 -3.79 7.89
C ALA A 112 0.94 -2.94 7.86
N ILE A 113 0.97 -1.87 7.07
CA ILE A 113 2.09 -0.92 7.04
C ILE A 113 2.23 -0.22 8.40
N TYR A 114 1.15 0.35 8.95
CA TYR A 114 1.19 1.00 10.26
C TYR A 114 1.65 0.04 11.37
N GLU A 115 1.07 -1.16 11.44
CA GLU A 115 1.41 -2.14 12.46
C GLU A 115 2.86 -2.62 12.36
N ASP A 116 3.38 -2.79 11.14
CA ASP A 116 4.77 -3.16 10.91
C ASP A 116 5.72 -2.04 11.33
N LEU A 117 5.47 -0.80 10.86
CA LEU A 117 6.31 0.35 11.15
C LEU A 117 6.25 0.72 12.64
N ARG A 118 5.13 0.52 13.33
CA ARG A 118 4.99 0.82 14.78
C ARG A 118 6.01 0.07 15.63
N THR A 119 6.47 -1.10 15.16
CA THR A 119 7.53 -1.87 15.83
C THR A 119 8.95 -1.37 15.51
N ASN A 120 9.08 -0.45 14.56
CA ASN A 120 10.34 0.10 14.07
C ASN A 120 10.60 1.50 14.62
N SER A 121 11.44 1.59 15.65
CA SER A 121 11.80 2.86 16.33
C SER A 121 12.54 3.89 15.46
N ARG A 122 12.92 3.53 14.22
CA ARG A 122 13.56 4.47 13.29
C ARG A 122 12.55 5.37 12.57
N VAL A 123 11.29 4.96 12.51
CA VAL A 123 10.23 5.66 11.77
C VAL A 123 9.42 6.54 12.72
N GLN A 124 9.35 7.82 12.41
CA GLN A 124 8.68 8.87 13.20
C GLN A 124 7.50 9.51 12.49
N ASP A 125 7.22 9.17 11.23
CA ASP A 125 5.94 9.46 10.56
C ASP A 125 5.80 8.69 9.26
N ILE A 126 4.57 8.56 8.77
CA ILE A 126 4.24 8.14 7.41
C ILE A 126 3.83 9.36 6.61
N LYS A 127 4.61 9.70 5.58
CA LYS A 127 4.36 10.81 4.67
C LYS A 127 3.83 10.33 3.34
N ALA A 128 3.00 11.15 2.71
CA ALA A 128 2.66 11.04 1.29
C ALA A 128 2.91 12.43 0.70
N GLU A 129 3.70 12.50 -0.38
CA GLU A 129 4.15 13.77 -0.97
C GLU A 129 2.97 14.56 -1.53
N ASP A 130 2.05 13.88 -2.23
CA ASP A 130 0.80 14.44 -2.77
C ASP A 130 -0.34 13.40 -2.63
N PRO A 131 -0.97 13.28 -1.45
CA PRO A 131 -2.01 12.28 -1.24
C PRO A 131 -3.29 12.62 -2.00
N SER A 132 -3.88 11.64 -2.70
CA SER A 132 -5.23 11.81 -3.27
C SER A 132 -6.29 11.87 -2.17
N ASP A 133 -7.45 12.45 -2.47
CA ASP A 133 -8.59 12.53 -1.54
C ASP A 133 -9.00 11.13 -1.04
N GLU A 134 -8.96 10.12 -1.91
CA GLU A 134 -9.24 8.73 -1.53
C GLU A 134 -8.19 8.16 -0.58
N PHE A 135 -6.92 8.51 -0.77
CA PHE A 135 -5.86 8.09 0.15
C PHE A 135 -6.02 8.79 1.51
N VAL A 136 -6.33 10.08 1.54
CA VAL A 136 -6.60 10.82 2.79
C VAL A 136 -7.76 10.18 3.55
N ALA A 137 -8.89 9.93 2.89
CA ALA A 137 -10.05 9.29 3.52
C ALA A 137 -9.73 7.87 4.02
N LEU A 138 -8.94 7.10 3.27
CA LEU A 138 -8.50 5.78 3.68
C LEU A 138 -7.58 5.84 4.91
N ARG A 139 -6.65 6.80 4.91
CA ARG A 139 -5.72 7.02 6.03
C ARG A 139 -6.48 7.42 7.28
N ASP A 140 -7.41 8.37 7.19
CA ASP A 140 -8.20 8.82 8.33
C ASP A 140 -8.99 7.66 8.96
N LEU A 141 -9.62 6.82 8.12
CA LEU A 141 -10.31 5.61 8.59
C LEU A 141 -9.35 4.67 9.34
N VAL A 142 -8.21 4.33 8.73
CA VAL A 142 -7.24 3.40 9.32
C VAL A 142 -6.63 3.97 10.60
N SER A 143 -6.29 5.25 10.62
CA SER A 143 -5.76 5.94 11.79
C SER A 143 -6.76 5.91 12.95
N LEU A 144 -8.03 6.21 12.69
CA LEU A 144 -9.08 6.14 13.71
C LEU A 144 -9.29 4.72 14.24
N GLU A 145 -9.28 3.71 13.37
CA GLU A 145 -9.40 2.30 13.78
C GLU A 145 -8.24 1.86 14.67
N LEU A 146 -7.01 2.26 14.34
CA LEU A 146 -5.83 1.95 15.13
C LEU A 146 -5.82 2.69 16.47
N CYS A 147 -6.15 3.98 16.47
CA CYS A 147 -6.29 4.74 17.70
C CYS A 147 -7.41 4.18 18.59
N HIS A 148 -8.55 3.77 18.02
CA HIS A 148 -9.62 3.11 18.78
C HIS A 148 -9.16 1.76 19.37
N LYS A 149 -8.41 0.97 18.59
CA LYS A 149 -7.87 -0.32 19.02
C LYS A 149 -6.85 -0.19 20.16
N TYR A 150 -5.94 0.78 20.08
CA TYR A 150 -4.81 0.90 21.02
C TYR A 150 -5.03 1.92 22.14
N LEU A 151 -5.94 2.88 21.97
CA LEU A 151 -6.28 3.92 22.93
C LEU A 151 -7.80 3.98 23.17
N PRO A 152 -8.46 2.87 23.57
CA PRO A 152 -9.91 2.84 23.75
C PRO A 152 -10.40 3.88 24.76
N ASP A 153 -9.61 4.19 25.79
CA ASP A 153 -9.95 5.20 26.80
C ASP A 153 -10.02 6.63 26.23
N LEU A 154 -9.42 6.89 25.06
CA LEU A 154 -9.40 8.20 24.41
C LEU A 154 -10.24 8.25 23.14
N PHE A 155 -10.37 7.12 22.43
CA PHE A 155 -11.04 7.03 21.14
C PHE A 155 -12.32 6.18 21.18
N SER A 156 -12.83 5.83 22.37
CA SER A 156 -14.19 5.27 22.48
C SER A 156 -15.25 6.34 22.18
N THR A 157 -16.43 5.88 21.76
CA THR A 157 -17.60 6.75 21.58
C THR A 157 -17.89 7.58 22.84
N GLU A 158 -17.80 6.96 24.02
CA GLU A 158 -18.05 7.66 25.29
C GLU A 158 -17.00 8.75 25.55
N SER A 159 -15.72 8.46 25.33
CA SER A 159 -14.62 9.40 25.55
C SER A 159 -14.69 10.59 24.60
N ILE A 160 -14.99 10.37 23.32
CA ILE A 160 -15.12 11.42 22.32
C ILE A 160 -16.32 12.32 22.62
N LEU A 161 -17.45 11.75 23.08
CA LEU A 161 -18.64 12.53 23.43
C LEU A 161 -18.50 13.39 24.69
N LYS A 162 -17.47 13.15 25.52
CA LYS A 162 -17.22 13.94 26.75
C LYS A 162 -16.61 15.31 26.45
N THR A 163 -15.99 15.52 25.30
CA THR A 163 -15.28 16.76 24.98
C THR A 163 -15.21 17.02 23.48
N ASP A 164 -15.58 18.24 23.07
CA ASP A 164 -15.39 18.69 21.68
C ASP A 164 -13.94 19.10 21.38
N ARG A 165 -13.04 19.02 22.37
CA ARG A 165 -11.64 19.44 22.26
C ARG A 165 -10.70 18.27 22.11
N VAL A 166 -9.87 18.32 21.06
CA VAL A 166 -8.68 17.48 20.95
C VAL A 166 -7.58 18.10 21.82
N THR A 167 -7.19 17.41 22.88
CA THR A 167 -6.12 17.87 23.79
C THR A 167 -4.75 17.49 23.24
N LYS A 168 -3.71 18.18 23.72
CA LYS A 168 -2.32 17.82 23.39
C LYS A 168 -1.98 16.38 23.77
N GLU A 169 -2.51 15.89 24.90
CA GLU A 169 -2.34 14.50 25.33
C GLU A 169 -2.90 13.50 24.30
N VAL A 170 -4.08 13.76 23.75
CA VAL A 170 -4.69 12.90 22.72
C VAL A 170 -3.82 12.89 21.45
N ILE A 171 -3.30 14.05 21.04
CA ILE A 171 -2.41 14.15 19.87
C ILE A 171 -1.12 13.37 20.09
N ASP A 172 -0.48 13.55 21.25
CA ASP A 172 0.80 12.92 21.55
C ASP A 172 0.65 11.39 21.63
N LYS A 173 -0.41 10.88 22.29
CA LYS A 173 -0.70 9.44 22.31
C LYS A 173 -1.08 8.88 20.94
N ALA A 174 -1.82 9.63 20.12
CA ALA A 174 -2.15 9.19 18.77
C ALA A 174 -0.88 9.01 17.91
N ARG A 175 0.11 9.91 18.03
CA ARG A 175 1.41 9.77 17.37
C ARG A 175 2.20 8.55 17.83
N GLU A 176 2.12 8.20 19.12
CA GLU A 176 2.76 6.96 19.61
C GLU A 176 2.15 5.69 18.98
N VAL A 177 0.89 5.75 18.56
CA VAL A 177 0.20 4.62 17.89
C VAL A 177 0.46 4.58 16.38
N LEU A 178 0.46 5.75 15.74
CA LEU A 178 0.53 5.86 14.28
C LEU A 178 1.97 5.96 13.75
N ASN A 179 2.95 5.99 14.65
CA ASN A 179 4.26 6.59 14.42
C ASN A 179 4.15 8.02 13.90
#